data_AF-A0A914G9Z1-F1
#
_entry.id   AF-A0A914G9Z1-F1
#
_cell.length_a   1.000
_cell.length_b   1.000
_cell.length_c   1.000
_cell.angle_alpha   90.00
_cell.angle_beta   90.00
_cell.angle_gamma   90.00
#
_symmetry.space_group_name_H-M   'P 1'
#
loop_
_entity.id
_entity.type
_entity.pdbx_description
1 polymer ?
#
loop_
_entity_poly.entity_id
_entity_poly.type
_entity_poly.pdbx_seq_one_letter_code
_entity_poly.pdbx_strand_id
1 'polypeptide(L)'
;MSAAVLAPTSSLKEQETKCPICLQDFSTPKVLACFHSFCKQCLLQHQSSEDRVTCLVCHVDTLLTPQLGVDGLLNDYGLQNICERRVYNKCGTPTGKSPPLSTSSTPARNDGLCDSLNNNDDT
;
A
#
# COMPACT_ATOMS: atom_id res chain seq x y z
N MET A 1 -13.45 -0.49 47.07
CA MET A 1 -13.05 -1.70 46.32
C MET A 1 -13.22 -1.35 44.84
N SER A 2 -12.16 -0.87 44.18
CA SER A 2 -12.27 -0.40 42.79
C SER A 2 -11.86 -1.52 41.84
N ALA A 3 -12.80 -1.99 41.04
CA ALA A 3 -12.55 -2.96 39.98
C ALA A 3 -11.80 -2.25 38.84
N ALA A 4 -10.59 -2.73 38.54
CA ALA A 4 -9.95 -2.43 37.27
C ALA A 4 -10.76 -3.12 36.17
N VAL A 5 -11.35 -2.32 35.28
CA VAL A 5 -12.00 -2.83 34.07
C VAL A 5 -10.91 -3.47 33.21
N LEU A 6 -10.84 -4.80 33.22
CA LEU A 6 -10.07 -5.56 32.26
C LEU A 6 -10.77 -5.40 30.90
N ALA A 7 -10.34 -4.41 30.12
CA ALA A 7 -10.66 -4.39 28.71
C ALA A 7 -10.07 -5.67 28.08
N PRO A 8 -10.86 -6.49 27.38
CA PRO A 8 -10.29 -7.59 26.62
C PRO A 8 -9.29 -6.96 25.64
N THR A 9 -8.04 -7.44 25.67
CA THR A 9 -7.03 -7.13 24.65
C THR A 9 -7.42 -7.85 23.37
N SER A 10 -8.57 -7.51 22.81
CA SER A 10 -9.02 -7.99 21.50
C SER A 10 -8.12 -7.32 20.47
N SER A 11 -6.98 -7.97 20.21
CA SER A 11 -6.10 -7.78 19.06
C SER A 11 -5.98 -6.33 18.58
N LEU A 12 -5.02 -5.58 19.13
CA LEU A 12 -4.60 -4.25 18.61
C LEU A 12 -4.37 -4.26 17.08
N LYS A 13 -4.10 -5.44 16.51
CA LYS A 13 -3.97 -5.67 15.07
C LYS A 13 -5.24 -5.39 14.26
N GLU A 14 -6.44 -5.59 14.82
CA GLU A 14 -7.69 -5.56 14.03
C GLU A 14 -8.09 -4.13 13.64
N GLN A 15 -7.74 -3.14 14.48
CA GLN A 15 -8.07 -1.74 14.27
C GLN A 15 -7.14 -1.04 13.26
N GLU A 16 -5.94 -1.57 13.02
CA GLU A 16 -4.93 -0.95 12.14
C GLU A 16 -5.22 -1.08 10.63
N THR A 17 -6.28 -1.79 10.22
CA THR A 17 -6.65 -1.96 8.80
C THR A 17 -8.05 -1.48 8.46
N LYS A 18 -8.66 -0.70 9.34
CA LYS A 18 -9.98 -0.13 9.09
C LYS A 18 -9.85 1.32 8.71
N CYS A 19 -10.59 1.71 7.68
CA CYS A 19 -10.70 3.10 7.29
C CYS A 19 -11.36 3.91 8.40
N PRO A 20 -10.78 5.03 8.86
CA PRO A 20 -11.35 5.83 9.95
C PRO A 20 -12.64 6.55 9.55
N ILE A 21 -13.00 6.59 8.26
CA ILE A 21 -14.26 7.17 7.76
C ILE A 21 -15.39 6.13 7.77
N CYS A 22 -15.25 5.02 7.05
CA CYS A 22 -16.32 4.03 6.91
C CYS A 22 -16.27 2.91 7.94
N LEU A 23 -15.20 2.82 8.73
CA LEU A 23 -14.95 1.79 9.75
C LEU A 23 -14.95 0.35 9.21
N GLN A 24 -14.82 0.20 7.88
CA GLN A 24 -14.65 -1.08 7.18
C GLN A 24 -13.18 -1.27 6.78
N ASP A 25 -12.85 -2.47 6.31
CA ASP A 25 -11.53 -2.75 5.73
C ASP A 25 -11.22 -1.78 4.58
N PHE A 26 -9.95 -1.42 4.43
CA PHE A 26 -9.53 -0.50 3.37
C PHE A 26 -9.83 -1.06 1.97
N SER A 27 -10.49 -0.24 1.15
CA SER A 27 -10.69 -0.48 -0.29
C SER A 27 -9.98 0.61 -1.07
N THR A 28 -8.96 0.23 -1.84
CA THR A 28 -8.04 1.16 -2.55
C THR A 28 -7.56 2.28 -1.61
N PRO A 29 -6.77 1.95 -0.56
CA PRO A 29 -6.31 2.94 0.40
C PRO A 29 -5.41 3.97 -0.29
N LYS A 30 -5.75 5.25 -0.14
CA LYS A 30 -4.99 6.41 -0.60
C LYS A 30 -4.29 7.07 0.58
N VAL A 31 -3.02 7.40 0.41
CA VAL A 31 -2.17 8.04 1.42
C VAL A 31 -2.18 9.56 1.23
N LEU A 32 -2.58 10.30 2.26
CA LEU A 32 -2.48 11.75 2.30
C LEU A 32 -1.03 12.21 2.57
N ALA A 33 -0.72 13.49 2.35
CA ALA A 33 0.62 14.05 2.59
C ALA A 33 1.08 13.94 4.06
N CYS A 34 0.13 13.78 4.98
CA CYS A 34 0.36 13.52 6.41
C CYS A 34 0.53 12.03 6.76
N PHE A 35 0.65 11.15 5.77
CA PHE A 35 0.80 9.69 5.90
C PHE A 35 -0.38 8.94 6.52
N HIS A 36 -1.56 9.56 6.64
CA HIS A 36 -2.78 8.86 6.99
C HIS A 36 -3.47 8.30 5.74
N SER A 37 -3.95 7.06 5.85
CA SER A 37 -4.58 6.32 4.76
C SER A 37 -6.11 6.28 4.93
N PHE A 38 -6.83 6.41 3.81
CA PHE A 38 -8.30 6.39 3.72
C PHE A 38 -8.73 5.66 2.45
N CYS A 39 -9.93 5.08 2.39
CA CYS A 39 -10.43 4.52 1.13
C CYS A 39 -10.59 5.63 0.08
N LYS A 40 -10.24 5.34 -1.19
CA LYS A 40 -10.45 6.28 -2.31
C LYS A 40 -11.86 6.88 -2.30
N GLN A 41 -12.89 6.04 -2.20
CA GLN A 41 -14.28 6.49 -2.22
C GLN A 41 -14.63 7.39 -1.04
N CYS A 42 -14.06 7.11 0.13
CA CYS A 42 -14.28 7.93 1.32
C CYS A 42 -13.67 9.33 1.15
N LEU A 43 -12.48 9.43 0.55
CA LEU A 43 -11.85 10.71 0.25
C LEU A 43 -12.66 11.50 -0.79
N LEU A 44 -13.16 10.86 -1.84
CA LEU A 44 -14.01 11.53 -2.85
C LEU A 44 -15.28 12.13 -2.24
N GLN A 45 -15.86 11.48 -1.22
CA GLN A 45 -17.06 11.96 -0.54
C GLN A 45 -16.79 13.07 0.48
N HIS A 46 -15.60 13.12 1.06
CA HIS A 46 -15.23 14.02 2.15
C HIS A 46 -14.15 15.04 1.75
N GLN A 47 -13.93 15.24 0.45
CA GLN A 47 -13.00 16.25 -0.04
C GLN A 47 -13.48 17.66 0.34
N SER A 48 -12.54 18.52 0.70
CA SER A 48 -12.85 19.89 1.10
C SER A 48 -13.10 20.79 -0.11
N SER A 49 -12.38 20.53 -1.20
CA SER A 49 -12.55 21.14 -2.52
C SER A 49 -11.99 20.20 -3.60
N GLU A 50 -12.16 20.53 -4.88
CA GLU A 50 -11.65 19.70 -5.99
C GLU A 50 -10.11 19.56 -5.99
N ASP A 51 -9.41 20.52 -5.39
CA ASP A 51 -7.96 20.63 -5.31
C ASP A 51 -7.40 20.34 -3.90
N ARG A 52 -8.25 20.00 -2.91
CA ARG A 52 -7.81 19.85 -1.51
C ARG A 52 -8.63 18.83 -0.73
N VAL A 53 -7.91 18.03 0.05
CA VAL A 53 -8.48 17.12 1.05
C VAL A 53 -7.87 17.42 2.41
N THR A 54 -8.72 17.65 3.41
CA THR A 54 -8.31 17.79 4.81
C THR A 54 -8.30 16.42 5.49
N CYS A 55 -7.19 16.04 6.13
CA CYS A 55 -7.14 14.81 6.90
C CYS A 55 -8.09 14.85 8.11
N LEU A 56 -8.97 13.87 8.27
CA LEU A 56 -9.90 13.81 9.41
C LEU A 56 -9.26 13.32 10.72
N VAL A 57 -8.01 12.87 10.66
CA VAL A 57 -7.26 12.39 11.84
C VAL A 57 -6.41 13.50 12.45
N CYS A 58 -5.69 14.26 11.62
CA CYS A 58 -4.74 15.27 12.07
C CYS A 58 -4.98 16.68 11.52
N HIS A 59 -6.05 16.88 10.73
CA HIS A 59 -6.44 18.18 10.15
C HIS A 59 -5.39 18.84 9.25
N VAL A 60 -4.42 18.06 8.75
CA VAL A 60 -3.44 18.53 7.77
C VAL A 60 -4.02 18.41 6.36
N ASP A 61 -3.89 19.50 5.59
CA ASP A 61 -4.33 19.57 4.21
C ASP A 61 -3.36 18.85 3.26
N THR A 62 -3.94 18.15 2.28
CA THR A 62 -3.23 17.61 1.13
C THR A 62 -3.75 18.27 -0.13
N LEU A 63 -2.85 18.91 -0.87
CA LEU A 63 -3.16 19.49 -2.18
C LEU A 63 -3.25 18.38 -3.22
N LEU A 64 -4.27 18.46 -4.06
CA LEU A 64 -4.51 17.54 -5.16
C LEU A 64 -4.16 18.20 -6.49
N THR A 65 -3.74 17.39 -7.45
CA THR A 65 -3.54 17.87 -8.82
C THR A 65 -4.90 18.01 -9.50
N PRO A 66 -5.17 19.09 -10.24
CA PRO A 66 -6.48 19.30 -10.88
C PRO A 66 -6.78 18.27 -11.98
N GLN A 67 -5.77 17.58 -12.52
CA GLN A 67 -5.99 16.55 -13.54
C GLN A 67 -6.40 15.19 -12.98
N LEU A 68 -5.94 14.83 -11.77
CA LEU A 68 -6.14 13.50 -11.20
C LEU A 68 -6.92 13.51 -9.89
N GLY A 69 -6.96 14.64 -9.17
CA GLY A 69 -7.63 14.74 -7.88
C GLY A 69 -7.14 13.68 -6.89
N VAL A 70 -8.10 13.01 -6.23
CA VAL A 70 -7.86 11.89 -5.30
C VAL A 70 -7.15 10.70 -5.99
N ASP A 71 -7.32 10.51 -7.29
CA ASP A 71 -6.66 9.42 -8.01
C ASP A 71 -5.15 9.58 -8.12
N GLY A 72 -4.65 10.82 -8.05
CA GLY A 72 -3.23 11.13 -8.04
C GLY A 72 -2.52 10.80 -6.72
N LEU A 73 -3.27 10.49 -5.65
CA LEU A 73 -2.69 10.10 -4.37
C LEU A 73 -2.09 8.69 -4.44
N LEU A 74 -0.99 8.51 -3.70
CA LEU A 74 -0.30 7.22 -3.59
C LEU A 74 -1.22 6.17 -2.95
N ASN A 75 -1.10 4.93 -3.42
CA ASN A 75 -1.79 3.80 -2.78
C ASN A 75 -0.96 3.26 -1.60
N ASP A 76 -1.62 2.87 -0.52
CA ASP A 76 -1.00 2.15 0.59
C ASP A 76 -1.00 0.64 0.33
N TYR A 77 0.02 0.17 -0.39
CA TYR A 77 0.16 -1.26 -0.70
C TYR A 77 0.41 -2.13 0.54
N GLY A 78 0.95 -1.54 1.63
CA GLY A 78 1.11 -2.23 2.90
C GLY A 78 -0.24 -2.60 3.50
N LEU A 79 -1.15 -1.62 3.61
CA LEU A 79 -2.52 -1.85 4.07
C LEU A 79 -3.29 -2.78 3.13
N GLN A 80 -3.14 -2.60 1.82
CA GLN A 80 -3.81 -3.47 0.85
C GLN A 80 -3.40 -4.94 1.05
N ASN A 81 -2.09 -5.22 1.16
CA ASN A 81 -1.58 -6.58 1.37
C ASN A 81 -2.05 -7.19 2.71
N ILE A 82 -2.14 -6.39 3.77
CA ILE A 82 -2.62 -6.87 5.07
C ILE A 82 -4.11 -7.20 5.00
N CYS A 83 -4.92 -6.36 4.35
CA CYS A 83 -6.35 -6.60 4.17
C CYS A 83 -6.59 -7.89 3.36
N GLU A 84 -5.86 -8.09 2.26
CA GLU A 84 -5.95 -9.30 1.42
C GLU A 84 -5.63 -10.58 2.21
N ARG A 85 -4.64 -10.55 3.13
CA ARG A 85 -4.28 -11.72 3.95
C ARG A 85 -5.38 -12.11 4.96
N ARG A 86 -6.20 -11.15 5.42
CA ARG A 86 -7.35 -11.48 6.28
C ARG A 86 -8.45 -12.19 5.52
N VAL A 87 -8.62 -11.87 4.23
CA VAL A 87 -9.56 -12.59 3.35
C VAL A 87 -9.13 -14.05 3.20
N TYR A 88 -7.82 -14.30 3.05
CA TYR A 88 -7.28 -15.67 2.96
C TYR A 88 -7.56 -16.52 4.22
N ASN A 89 -7.56 -15.92 5.40
CA ASN A 89 -7.77 -16.65 6.66
C ASN A 89 -9.25 -16.89 7.00
N LYS A 90 -10.20 -16.21 6.34
CA LYS A 90 -11.65 -16.36 6.60
C LYS A 90 -12.32 -17.46 5.77
N CYS A 91 -11.64 -17.99 4.75
CA CYS A 91 -12.12 -19.14 3.99
C CYS A 91 -10.89 -19.95 3.54
N GLY A 92 -10.66 -21.11 4.16
CA GLY A 92 -9.56 -21.99 3.79
C GLY A 92 -9.70 -22.48 2.36
N THR A 93 -9.08 -21.78 1.40
CA THR A 93 -8.72 -22.30 0.07
C THR A 93 -7.46 -21.57 -0.45
N PRO A 94 -6.42 -22.31 -0.89
CA PRO A 94 -5.26 -21.70 -1.53
C PRO A 94 -5.53 -21.48 -3.01
N THR A 95 -5.74 -20.23 -3.43
CA THR A 95 -5.45 -19.86 -4.82
C THR A 95 -4.33 -18.84 -4.80
N GLY A 96 -3.13 -19.33 -5.12
CA GLY A 96 -1.93 -18.54 -5.18
C GLY A 96 -2.02 -17.52 -6.31
N LYS A 97 -2.04 -16.24 -5.94
CA LYS A 97 -1.46 -15.17 -6.74
C LYS A 97 -0.72 -14.24 -5.78
N SER A 98 0.55 -14.55 -5.53
CA SER A 98 1.48 -13.56 -4.99
C SER A 98 1.59 -12.39 -5.97
N PRO A 99 1.63 -11.12 -5.53
CA PRO A 99 2.00 -10.01 -6.40
C PRO A 99 3.44 -10.19 -6.88
N PRO A 100 3.80 -9.79 -8.12
CA PRO A 100 5.19 -9.76 -8.52
C PRO A 100 5.91 -8.73 -7.64
N LEU A 101 6.87 -9.22 -6.85
CA LEU A 101 7.90 -8.43 -6.21
C LEU A 101 8.54 -7.56 -7.31
N SER A 102 8.50 -6.24 -7.17
CA SER A 102 9.12 -5.32 -8.12
C SER A 102 10.63 -5.57 -8.13
N THR A 103 11.12 -6.40 -9.05
CA THR A 103 12.54 -6.43 -9.41
C THR A 103 12.80 -5.21 -10.27
N SER A 104 13.35 -4.17 -9.67
CA SER A 104 14.08 -3.13 -10.37
C SER A 104 15.09 -3.78 -11.30
N SER A 105 14.85 -3.68 -12.61
CA SER A 105 15.74 -4.15 -13.65
C SER A 105 16.97 -3.25 -13.71
N THR A 106 17.99 -3.53 -12.90
CA THR A 106 19.37 -3.12 -13.22
C THR A 106 19.95 -4.18 -14.17
N PRO A 107 20.30 -3.86 -15.42
CA PRO A 107 21.02 -4.81 -16.26
C PRO A 107 22.41 -5.05 -15.66
N ALA A 108 22.66 -6.30 -15.28
CA ALA A 108 23.97 -6.78 -14.86
C ALA A 108 24.95 -6.61 -16.01
N ARG A 109 26.02 -5.87 -15.73
CA ARG A 109 27.21 -5.75 -16.59
C ARG A 109 27.91 -7.10 -16.57
N ASN A 110 28.14 -7.65 -17.75
CA ASN A 110 28.73 -8.96 -17.98
C ASN A 110 30.27 -8.87 -17.96
N ASP A 111 30.86 -8.82 -16.77
CA ASP A 111 32.30 -9.08 -16.63
C ASP A 111 32.52 -10.60 -16.63
N GLY A 112 32.76 -11.14 -17.83
CA GLY A 112 32.96 -12.57 -18.05
C GLY A 112 34.01 -12.80 -19.14
N LEU A 113 35.27 -12.69 -18.72
CA LEU A 113 36.49 -13.03 -19.42
C LEU A 113 36.39 -14.44 -20.05
N CYS A 114 36.50 -14.55 -21.38
CA CYS A 114 36.87 -15.80 -22.05
C CYS A 114 38.09 -15.57 -22.94
N ASP A 115 39.27 -15.71 -22.35
CA ASP A 115 40.50 -16.02 -23.09
C ASP A 115 40.44 -17.48 -23.52
N SER A 116 40.49 -17.72 -24.82
CA SER A 116 41.17 -18.88 -25.41
C SER A 116 41.42 -18.60 -26.89
N LEU A 117 42.67 -18.27 -27.16
CA LEU A 117 43.30 -18.29 -28.47
C LEU A 117 43.04 -19.64 -29.14
N ASN A 118 42.49 -19.64 -30.36
CA ASN A 118 42.92 -20.62 -31.34
C ASN A 118 42.93 -20.03 -32.75
N ASN A 119 44.13 -20.08 -33.31
CA ASN A 119 44.63 -19.45 -34.52
C ASN A 119 43.90 -19.90 -35.79
N ASN A 120 43.52 -18.95 -36.64
CA ASN A 120 43.35 -19.17 -38.07
C ASN A 120 43.88 -17.93 -38.80
N ASP A 121 45.17 -17.94 -39.16
CA ASP A 121 45.70 -17.02 -40.17
C ASP A 121 46.09 -17.86 -41.39
N ASP A 122 45.40 -17.57 -42.49
CA ASP A 122 45.55 -18.11 -43.82
C ASP A 122 46.17 -16.98 -44.64
N THR A 123 47.49 -17.03 -44.90
CA THR A 123 48.20 -16.33 -45.99
C THR A 123 49.52 -17.02 -46.27
#